data_AF-A0A225DCW7-F1
#
_entry.id   AF-A0A225DCW7-F1
#
_cell.length_a   1.000
_cell.length_b   1.000
_cell.length_c   1.000
_cell.angle_alpha   90.00
_cell.angle_beta   90.00
_cell.angle_gamma   90.00
#
_symmetry.space_group_name_H-M   'P 1'
#
loop_
_entity.id
_entity.type
_entity.pdbx_description
1 polymer ?
#
loop_
_entity_poly.entity_id
_entity_poly.type
_entity_poly.pdbx_seq_one_letter_code
_entity_poly.pdbx_strand_id
1 'polypeptide(L)'
;MTQQTPPRLNTDVGIQSGYAPISWTAVAALAVVIVYLFALAIMGLFAFRDGKPLIEVGLLIPPALVVVLAFVARRQIRVSEGTRTGETYANVAWWIAIVCGLGYVTYLGAIEFLIRNQAEATFTKWATFLKDADPSNPNDPNLFESCWWTLSPGTRVNSNPRDLPGFEKSHQAELAAYRQVDVVRICSRNRGAVEFKTHGLQDWQQKPTEISCVLAATLVTPEGDFELMVPLRASVDDKKVRRWQIAPSMDGYVKHKKLTRYGWMVEYLDVSGRQAARDFMSRVGSPDTAQAAIAYLAFVRPEWTARHATEVVNEIVKSTDARSAVVGSTGAVVFPYPPQMREHLSEKVFAKPNGAALSSNDLDTFFRCWHRPNRIVPSGSVIRGNTDVNPVLIADGKTVELRNPCELVTSSDNATPAAARGRLILRPIPFGDPFLSEFLAAREAGLTAPRTEKPPADMTDFGLNWKVVKIESDLATYDPKPPGPPPGGPGGGMPGMMGS
;
A
#
# COMPACT_ATOMS: atom_id res chain seq x y z
N MET A 1 -3.84 -37.83 -77.21
CA MET A 1 -4.68 -36.64 -76.98
C MET A 1 -3.77 -35.43 -76.88
N THR A 2 -3.62 -34.71 -77.98
CA THR A 2 -2.82 -33.49 -78.11
C THR A 2 -3.57 -32.34 -77.44
N GLN A 3 -3.05 -31.83 -76.32
CA GLN A 3 -3.57 -30.63 -75.68
C GLN A 3 -3.45 -29.46 -76.67
N GLN A 4 -4.60 -29.03 -77.19
CA GLN A 4 -4.73 -27.87 -78.04
C GLN A 4 -4.56 -26.64 -77.15
N THR A 5 -3.32 -26.16 -77.00
CA THR A 5 -3.05 -24.87 -76.36
C THR A 5 -3.78 -23.78 -77.16
N PRO A 6 -4.63 -22.94 -76.53
CA PRO A 6 -5.36 -21.90 -77.24
C PRO A 6 -4.38 -20.94 -77.91
N PRO A 7 -4.72 -20.41 -79.11
CA PRO A 7 -3.85 -19.54 -79.87
C PRO A 7 -3.52 -18.28 -79.05
N ARG A 8 -2.23 -18.11 -78.72
CA ARG A 8 -1.73 -16.83 -78.19
C ARG A 8 -1.71 -15.85 -79.36
N LEU A 9 -2.35 -14.69 -79.20
CA LEU A 9 -2.20 -13.59 -80.16
C LEU A 9 -0.71 -13.25 -80.28
N ASN A 10 -0.15 -13.41 -81.49
CA ASN A 10 1.15 -12.86 -81.84
C ASN A 10 1.06 -11.33 -81.75
N THR A 11 1.72 -10.75 -80.76
CA THR A 11 1.72 -9.31 -80.45
C THR A 11 2.77 -8.52 -81.23
N ASP A 12 3.28 -9.08 -82.32
CA ASP A 12 4.53 -8.62 -82.94
C ASP A 12 4.37 -7.64 -84.11
N VAL A 13 3.39 -6.72 -84.05
CA VAL A 13 3.28 -5.68 -85.08
C VAL A 13 3.07 -4.30 -84.45
N GLY A 14 4.18 -3.61 -84.20
CA GLY A 14 4.23 -2.17 -83.98
C GLY A 14 3.63 -1.69 -82.66
N ILE A 15 4.18 -2.15 -81.53
CA ILE A 15 3.79 -1.69 -80.19
C ILE A 15 4.20 -0.23 -80.00
N GLN A 16 3.39 0.72 -80.48
CA GLN A 16 3.16 1.93 -79.67
C GLN A 16 2.79 1.41 -78.29
N SER A 17 3.48 1.83 -77.22
CA SER A 17 3.17 1.41 -75.86
C SER A 17 1.70 1.71 -75.57
N GLY A 18 0.83 0.71 -75.80
CA GLY A 18 -0.61 0.84 -75.68
C GLY A 18 -0.90 1.26 -74.26
N TYR A 19 -1.56 2.41 -74.11
CA TYR A 19 -1.90 2.94 -72.80
C TYR A 19 -2.74 1.92 -72.03
N ALA A 20 -2.16 1.32 -70.99
CA ALA A 20 -2.88 0.47 -70.06
C ALA A 20 -3.25 1.33 -68.83
N PRO A 21 -4.54 1.49 -68.50
CA PRO A 21 -4.95 2.26 -67.33
C PRO A 21 -4.34 1.68 -66.04
N ILE A 22 -3.82 2.55 -65.18
CA ILE A 22 -3.30 2.18 -63.87
C ILE A 22 -4.47 1.81 -62.96
N SER A 23 -4.37 0.71 -62.21
CA SER A 23 -5.39 0.35 -61.23
C SER A 23 -5.48 1.39 -60.12
N TRP A 24 -6.61 2.09 -59.99
CA TRP A 24 -6.86 3.07 -58.93
C TRP A 24 -6.66 2.51 -57.51
N THR A 25 -6.93 1.21 -57.31
CA THR A 25 -6.66 0.51 -56.05
C THR A 25 -5.18 0.41 -55.70
N ALA A 26 -4.30 0.27 -56.70
CA ALA A 26 -2.85 0.27 -56.50
C ALA A 26 -2.34 1.68 -56.14
N VAL A 27 -2.89 2.72 -56.80
CA VAL A 27 -2.59 4.13 -56.48
C VAL A 27 -3.07 4.47 -55.07
N ALA A 28 -4.28 4.06 -54.70
CA ALA A 28 -4.81 4.26 -53.35
C ALA A 28 -3.94 3.56 -52.29
N ALA A 29 -3.53 2.31 -52.51
CA ALA A 29 -2.62 1.60 -51.61
C ALA A 29 -1.30 2.37 -51.40
N LEU A 30 -0.71 2.87 -52.49
CA LEU A 30 0.52 3.66 -52.44
C LEU A 30 0.31 5.02 -51.73
N ALA A 31 -0.80 5.71 -52.01
CA ALA A 31 -1.12 6.98 -51.37
C ALA A 31 -1.29 6.81 -49.85
N VAL A 32 -2.02 5.78 -49.41
CA VAL A 32 -2.22 5.51 -47.97
C VAL A 32 -0.90 5.15 -47.29
N VAL A 33 -0.02 4.36 -47.93
CA VAL A 33 1.27 4.02 -47.30
C VAL A 33 2.18 5.25 -47.16
N ILE A 34 2.17 6.16 -48.14
CA ILE A 34 2.92 7.42 -48.08
C ILE A 34 2.41 8.28 -46.92
N VAL A 35 1.09 8.45 -46.80
CA VAL A 35 0.46 9.19 -45.68
C VAL A 35 0.82 8.56 -44.33
N TYR A 36 0.78 7.22 -44.24
CA TYR A 36 1.18 6.50 -43.04
C TYR A 36 2.65 6.77 -42.67
N LEU A 37 3.58 6.71 -43.62
CA LEU A 37 4.99 6.99 -43.37
C LEU A 37 5.21 8.44 -42.89
N PHE A 38 4.53 9.41 -43.50
CA PHE A 38 4.60 10.80 -43.04
C PHE A 38 4.04 10.97 -41.63
N ALA A 39 2.88 10.38 -41.34
CA ALA A 39 2.29 10.41 -40.01
C ALA A 39 3.22 9.78 -38.96
N LEU A 40 3.78 8.61 -39.26
CA LEU A 40 4.74 7.91 -38.39
C LEU A 40 6.01 8.73 -38.17
N ALA A 41 6.57 9.35 -39.22
CA ALA A 41 7.76 10.17 -39.13
C ALA A 41 7.52 11.45 -38.30
N ILE A 42 6.40 12.15 -38.53
CA ILE A 42 6.03 13.36 -37.79
C ILE A 42 5.81 13.03 -36.31
N MET A 43 5.01 12.01 -36.01
CA MET A 43 4.77 11.58 -34.63
C MET A 43 6.02 11.04 -33.95
N GLY A 44 6.86 10.30 -34.68
CA GLY A 44 8.15 9.83 -34.19
C GLY A 44 9.09 10.98 -33.83
N LEU A 45 9.12 12.05 -34.65
CA LEU A 45 9.90 13.25 -34.38
C LEU A 45 9.39 13.99 -33.13
N PHE A 46 8.06 14.14 -32.98
CA PHE A 46 7.47 14.73 -31.78
C PHE A 46 7.76 13.89 -30.53
N ALA A 47 7.58 12.57 -30.61
CA ALA A 47 7.89 11.62 -29.55
C ALA A 47 9.37 11.72 -29.12
N PHE A 48 10.29 11.79 -30.08
CA PHE A 48 11.72 11.96 -29.84
C PHE A 48 12.05 13.31 -29.17
N ARG A 49 11.48 14.41 -29.69
CA ARG A 49 11.67 15.76 -29.14
C ARG A 49 11.17 15.83 -27.70
N ASP A 50 9.98 15.30 -27.45
CA ASP A 50 9.34 15.27 -26.13
C ASP A 50 9.95 14.24 -25.18
N GLY A 51 10.77 13.30 -25.67
CA GLY A 51 11.29 12.19 -24.87
C GLY A 51 10.20 11.21 -24.41
N LYS A 52 9.09 11.13 -25.15
CA LYS A 52 7.96 10.24 -24.87
C LYS A 52 7.98 9.09 -25.86
N PRO A 53 7.75 7.83 -25.45
CA PRO A 53 7.53 6.76 -26.41
C PRO A 53 6.22 7.00 -27.18
N LEU A 54 6.26 6.78 -28.49
CA LEU A 54 5.09 6.79 -29.37
C LEU A 54 4.26 5.52 -29.14
N ILE A 55 3.16 5.59 -28.38
CA ILE A 55 2.31 4.42 -28.09
C ILE A 55 0.90 4.73 -28.57
N GLU A 56 0.69 4.58 -29.87
CA GLU A 56 -0.61 4.74 -30.49
C GLU A 56 -0.95 3.47 -31.26
N VAL A 57 -1.84 2.63 -30.71
CA VAL A 57 -2.23 1.36 -31.33
C VAL A 57 -3.00 1.61 -32.64
N GLY A 58 -3.70 2.75 -32.74
CA GLY A 58 -4.41 3.16 -33.95
C GLY A 58 -3.49 3.30 -35.17
N LEU A 59 -2.18 3.52 -34.99
CA LEU A 59 -1.20 3.57 -36.08
C LEU A 59 -0.99 2.23 -36.80
N LEU A 60 -1.54 1.12 -36.29
CA LEU A 60 -1.53 -0.17 -36.97
C LEU A 60 -2.69 -0.33 -37.98
N ILE A 61 -3.70 0.55 -37.93
CA ILE A 61 -4.84 0.51 -38.87
C ILE A 61 -4.40 0.83 -40.30
N PRO A 62 -3.62 1.90 -40.58
CA PRO A 62 -3.18 2.21 -41.95
C PRO A 62 -2.38 1.10 -42.63
N PRO A 63 -1.34 0.49 -42.05
CA PRO A 63 -0.61 -0.59 -42.72
C PRO A 63 -1.49 -1.82 -42.98
N ALA A 64 -2.42 -2.16 -42.07
CA ALA A 64 -3.40 -3.22 -42.32
C ALA A 64 -4.31 -2.90 -43.53
N LEU A 65 -4.78 -1.65 -43.63
CA LEU A 65 -5.55 -1.18 -44.78
C LEU A 65 -4.75 -1.27 -46.09
N VAL A 66 -3.48 -0.86 -46.08
CA VAL A 66 -2.60 -0.93 -47.26
C VAL A 66 -2.40 -2.37 -47.73
N VAL A 67 -2.21 -3.32 -46.81
CA VAL A 67 -2.08 -4.75 -47.11
C VAL A 67 -3.35 -5.25 -47.84
N VAL A 68 -4.53 -4.91 -47.34
CA VAL A 68 -5.81 -5.28 -47.98
C VAL A 68 -5.95 -4.63 -49.37
N LEU A 69 -5.68 -3.33 -49.49
CA LEU A 69 -5.79 -2.60 -50.76
C LEU A 69 -4.81 -3.13 -51.81
N ALA A 70 -3.57 -3.41 -51.42
CA ALA A 70 -2.55 -3.96 -52.30
C ALA A 70 -2.91 -5.40 -52.74
N PHE A 71 -3.51 -6.21 -51.86
CA PHE A 71 -4.02 -7.53 -52.22
C PHE A 71 -5.17 -7.46 -53.24
N VAL A 72 -6.15 -6.59 -53.01
CA VAL A 72 -7.26 -6.35 -53.95
C VAL A 72 -6.74 -5.84 -55.29
N ALA A 73 -5.79 -4.91 -55.28
CA ALA A 73 -5.16 -4.39 -56.49
C ALA A 73 -4.46 -5.50 -57.30
N ARG A 74 -3.65 -6.35 -56.64
CA ARG A 74 -3.01 -7.51 -57.30
C ARG A 74 -4.02 -8.45 -57.92
N ARG A 75 -5.10 -8.77 -57.20
CA ARG A 75 -6.17 -9.65 -57.72
C ARG A 75 -6.86 -9.03 -58.93
N GLN A 76 -7.22 -7.75 -58.86
CA GLN A 76 -7.83 -7.03 -59.97
C GLN A 76 -6.92 -7.00 -61.20
N ILE A 77 -5.63 -6.68 -61.04
CA ILE A 77 -4.66 -6.62 -62.13
C ILE A 77 -4.49 -7.98 -62.80
N ARG A 78 -4.36 -9.06 -62.02
CA ARG A 78 -4.21 -10.42 -62.56
C ARG A 78 -5.44 -10.92 -63.32
N VAL A 79 -6.64 -10.57 -62.85
CA VAL A 79 -7.90 -10.93 -63.53
C VAL A 79 -8.14 -10.08 -64.78
N SER A 80 -7.46 -8.93 -64.91
CA SER A 80 -7.68 -7.98 -66.01
C SER A 80 -6.98 -8.39 -67.33
N GLU A 81 -6.37 -9.58 -67.43
CA GLU A 81 -5.74 -10.10 -68.66
C GLU A 81 -4.77 -9.13 -69.37
N GLY A 82 -4.05 -8.30 -68.60
CA GLY A 82 -3.12 -7.30 -69.13
C GLY A 82 -3.74 -5.95 -69.51
N THR A 83 -5.04 -5.75 -69.32
CA THR A 83 -5.72 -4.45 -69.56
C THR A 83 -5.47 -3.41 -68.46
N ARG A 84 -4.84 -3.78 -67.33
CA ARG A 84 -4.48 -2.87 -66.24
C ARG A 84 -3.03 -3.02 -65.84
N THR A 85 -2.36 -1.90 -65.58
CA THR A 85 -0.98 -1.85 -65.04
C THR A 85 -0.96 -1.39 -63.58
N GLY A 86 0.20 -1.42 -62.94
CA GLY A 86 0.42 -0.94 -61.57
C GLY A 86 0.76 -2.01 -60.53
N GLU A 87 1.12 -3.23 -60.96
CA GLU A 87 1.53 -4.31 -60.04
C GLU A 87 2.74 -3.90 -59.20
N THR A 88 3.68 -3.13 -59.78
CA THR A 88 4.83 -2.57 -59.07
C THR A 88 4.41 -1.68 -57.90
N TYR A 89 3.43 -0.78 -58.09
CA TYR A 89 2.94 0.09 -57.02
C TYR A 89 2.29 -0.71 -55.88
N ALA A 90 1.46 -1.70 -56.22
CA ALA A 90 0.86 -2.59 -55.24
C ALA A 90 1.93 -3.41 -54.50
N ASN A 91 2.99 -3.86 -55.19
CA ASN A 91 4.09 -4.61 -54.60
C ASN A 91 4.93 -3.76 -53.64
N VAL A 92 5.27 -2.53 -54.04
CA VAL A 92 6.01 -1.59 -53.20
C VAL A 92 5.18 -1.22 -51.96
N ALA A 93 3.91 -0.85 -52.15
CA ALA A 93 3.03 -0.49 -51.03
C ALA A 93 2.85 -1.66 -50.04
N TRP A 94 2.68 -2.87 -50.55
CA TRP A 94 2.59 -4.10 -49.76
C TRP A 94 3.84 -4.31 -48.88
N TRP A 95 5.03 -4.25 -49.47
CA TRP A 95 6.27 -4.49 -48.72
C TRP A 95 6.56 -3.39 -47.70
N ILE A 96 6.33 -2.12 -48.05
CA ILE A 96 6.49 -1.00 -47.11
C ILE A 96 5.53 -1.18 -45.93
N ALA A 97 4.25 -1.46 -46.18
CA ALA A 97 3.27 -1.64 -45.12
C ALA A 97 3.63 -2.81 -44.19
N ILE A 98 4.11 -3.93 -44.72
CA ILE A 98 4.56 -5.07 -43.91
C ILE A 98 5.79 -4.71 -43.09
N VAL A 99 6.85 -4.18 -43.71
CA VAL A 99 8.11 -3.90 -43.01
C VAL A 99 7.91 -2.81 -41.94
N CYS A 100 7.25 -1.70 -42.28
CA CYS A 100 7.02 -0.61 -41.34
C CYS A 100 5.97 -1.00 -40.28
N GLY A 101 4.92 -1.72 -40.66
CA GLY A 101 3.91 -2.22 -39.72
C GLY A 101 4.50 -3.19 -38.70
N LEU A 102 5.24 -4.21 -39.16
CA LEU A 102 5.93 -5.15 -38.27
C LEU A 102 7.03 -4.48 -37.45
N GLY A 103 7.76 -3.52 -38.03
CA GLY A 103 8.72 -2.71 -37.31
C GLY A 103 8.08 -1.94 -36.15
N TYR A 104 6.92 -1.33 -36.38
CA TYR A 104 6.18 -0.61 -35.34
C TYR A 104 5.60 -1.56 -34.28
N VAL A 105 5.05 -2.72 -34.67
CA VAL A 105 4.63 -3.77 -33.70
C VAL A 105 5.80 -4.23 -32.83
N THR A 106 6.96 -4.48 -33.44
CA THR A 106 8.17 -4.90 -32.71
C THR A 106 8.62 -3.82 -31.74
N TYR A 107 8.55 -2.55 -32.14
CA TYR A 107 8.84 -1.41 -31.28
C TYR A 107 7.86 -1.30 -30.09
N LEU A 108 6.55 -1.49 -30.30
CA LEU A 108 5.57 -1.53 -29.21
C LEU A 108 5.86 -2.66 -28.23
N GLY A 109 6.12 -3.88 -28.74
CA GLY A 109 6.50 -5.03 -27.91
C GLY A 109 7.79 -4.80 -27.12
N ALA A 110 8.78 -4.14 -27.72
CA ALA A 110 10.04 -3.80 -27.04
C ALA A 110 9.83 -2.81 -25.89
N ILE A 111 8.97 -1.79 -26.06
CA ILE A 111 8.63 -0.85 -24.98
C ILE A 111 7.90 -1.56 -23.85
N GLU A 112 6.92 -2.39 -24.19
CA GLU A 112 6.16 -3.15 -23.18
C GLU A 112 7.09 -4.07 -22.38
N PHE A 113 7.97 -4.81 -23.05
CA PHE A 113 8.98 -5.65 -22.41
C PHE A 113 9.91 -4.83 -21.50
N LEU A 114 10.38 -3.67 -21.97
CA LEU A 114 11.25 -2.79 -21.19
C LEU A 114 10.54 -2.26 -19.93
N ILE A 115 9.27 -1.85 -20.04
CA ILE A 115 8.47 -1.35 -18.91
C ILE A 115 8.28 -2.48 -17.87
N ARG A 116 7.89 -3.68 -18.32
CA ARG A 116 7.71 -4.86 -17.46
C ARG A 116 8.99 -5.18 -16.69
N ASN A 117 10.11 -5.32 -17.40
CA ASN A 117 11.41 -5.66 -16.80
C ASN A 117 11.87 -4.58 -15.79
N GLN A 118 11.70 -3.29 -16.11
CA GLN A 118 12.08 -2.21 -15.19
C GLN A 118 11.19 -2.14 -13.95
N ALA A 119 9.88 -2.36 -14.09
CA ALA A 119 8.95 -2.41 -12.97
C ALA A 119 9.28 -3.57 -12.01
N GLU A 120 9.51 -4.76 -12.56
CA GLU A 120 9.91 -5.96 -11.81
C GLU A 120 11.26 -5.77 -11.11
N ALA A 121 12.26 -5.22 -11.80
CA ALA A 121 13.56 -4.92 -11.20
C ALA A 121 13.45 -3.91 -10.05
N THR A 122 12.61 -2.88 -10.20
CA THR A 122 12.37 -1.89 -9.15
C THR A 122 11.70 -2.52 -7.93
N PHE A 123 10.64 -3.30 -8.16
CA PHE A 123 9.94 -4.01 -7.10
C PHE A 123 10.88 -4.99 -6.37
N THR A 124 11.66 -5.78 -7.09
CA THR A 124 12.60 -6.75 -6.50
C THR A 124 13.64 -6.07 -5.62
N LYS A 125 14.16 -4.92 -6.06
CA LYS A 125 15.10 -4.12 -5.26
C LYS A 125 14.45 -3.61 -3.97
N TRP A 126 13.24 -3.06 -4.05
CA TRP A 126 12.50 -2.61 -2.87
C TRP A 126 12.14 -3.76 -1.93
N ALA A 127 11.67 -4.88 -2.47
CA ALA A 127 11.32 -6.09 -1.72
C ALA A 127 12.53 -6.64 -0.96
N THR A 128 13.74 -6.52 -1.52
CA THR A 128 14.99 -6.91 -0.83
C THR A 128 15.19 -6.10 0.46
N PHE A 129 15.04 -4.77 0.40
CA PHE A 129 15.11 -3.95 1.62
C PHE A 129 14.03 -4.32 2.63
N LEU A 130 12.81 -4.62 2.18
CA LEU A 130 11.73 -5.02 3.08
C LEU A 130 11.97 -6.36 3.79
N LYS A 131 12.58 -7.34 3.11
CA LYS A 131 12.88 -8.66 3.71
C LYS A 131 13.78 -8.52 4.94
N ASP A 132 14.71 -7.58 4.89
CA ASP A 132 15.73 -7.38 5.93
C ASP A 132 15.38 -6.25 6.91
N ALA A 133 14.26 -5.55 6.68
CA ALA A 133 13.83 -4.43 7.48
C ALA A 133 13.32 -4.85 8.86
N ASP A 134 13.63 -4.03 9.86
CA ASP A 134 13.20 -4.15 11.23
C ASP A 134 12.49 -2.87 11.69
N PRO A 135 11.15 -2.80 11.63
CA PRO A 135 10.40 -1.62 12.04
C PRO A 135 10.46 -1.36 13.55
N SER A 136 10.90 -2.32 14.36
CA SER A 136 11.09 -2.12 15.80
C SER A 136 12.37 -1.34 16.09
N ASN A 137 13.36 -1.42 15.21
CA ASN A 137 14.58 -0.63 15.30
C ASN A 137 14.34 0.75 14.65
N PRO A 138 14.30 1.85 15.42
CA PRO A 138 14.05 3.17 14.87
C PRO A 138 15.14 3.63 13.89
N ASN A 139 16.33 3.02 13.94
CA ASN A 139 17.50 3.35 13.14
C ASN A 139 17.85 2.28 12.10
N ASP A 140 16.90 1.43 11.68
CA ASP A 140 17.18 0.41 10.68
C ASP A 140 17.32 1.01 9.26
N PRO A 141 18.50 0.95 8.63
CA PRO A 141 18.70 1.55 7.30
C PRO A 141 17.82 0.92 6.21
N ASN A 142 17.45 -0.37 6.33
CA ASN A 142 16.64 -1.04 5.32
C ASN A 142 15.19 -0.51 5.31
N LEU A 143 14.64 -0.19 6.48
CA LEU A 143 13.34 0.49 6.57
C LEU A 143 13.37 1.88 5.91
N PHE A 144 14.45 2.64 6.09
CA PHE A 144 14.59 3.98 5.51
C PHE A 144 14.77 3.91 3.98
N GLU A 145 15.59 2.98 3.49
CA GLU A 145 15.78 2.72 2.06
C GLU A 145 14.45 2.29 1.41
N SER A 146 13.72 1.34 2.01
CA SER A 146 12.41 0.91 1.49
C SER A 146 11.36 2.03 1.52
N CYS A 147 11.36 2.88 2.56
CA CYS A 147 10.51 4.07 2.62
C CYS A 147 10.89 5.10 1.54
N TRP A 148 12.18 5.32 1.28
CA TRP A 148 12.67 6.24 0.25
C TRP A 148 12.18 5.87 -1.15
N TRP A 149 12.04 4.57 -1.45
CA TRP A 149 11.41 4.07 -2.68
C TRP A 149 9.92 4.40 -2.82
N THR A 150 9.25 4.85 -1.76
CA THR A 150 7.87 5.33 -1.81
C THR A 150 7.75 6.85 -1.99
N LEU A 151 8.83 7.60 -1.80
CA LEU A 151 8.85 9.05 -2.03
C LEU A 151 8.84 9.39 -3.52
N SER A 152 8.34 10.57 -3.89
CA SER A 152 8.37 11.01 -5.29
C SER A 152 9.83 11.18 -5.78
N PRO A 153 10.13 10.91 -7.06
CA PRO A 153 11.50 11.04 -7.56
C PRO A 153 12.10 12.44 -7.40
N GLY A 154 11.28 13.51 -7.40
CA GLY A 154 11.72 14.87 -7.11
C GLY A 154 12.12 15.05 -5.64
N THR A 155 11.33 14.52 -4.70
CA THR A 155 11.62 14.57 -3.26
C THR A 155 12.91 13.84 -2.91
N ARG A 156 13.19 12.70 -3.58
CA ARG A 156 14.38 11.88 -3.36
C ARG A 156 15.71 12.56 -3.66
N VAL A 157 15.72 13.56 -4.55
CA VAL A 157 16.96 14.26 -4.91
C VAL A 157 17.57 14.97 -3.69
N ASN A 158 16.71 15.41 -2.77
CA ASN A 158 17.11 16.18 -1.60
C ASN A 158 17.18 15.33 -0.33
N SER A 159 16.94 14.01 -0.41
CA SER A 159 16.95 13.12 0.75
C SER A 159 17.85 11.91 0.53
N ASN A 160 18.72 11.66 1.50
CA ASN A 160 19.59 10.49 1.53
C ASN A 160 19.06 9.51 2.57
N PRO A 161 18.60 8.31 2.17
CA PRO A 161 18.08 7.31 3.12
C PRO A 161 19.14 6.80 4.10
N ARG A 162 20.44 7.00 3.80
CA ARG A 162 21.55 6.61 4.69
C ARG A 162 21.85 7.65 5.76
N ASP A 163 21.38 8.88 5.60
CA ASP A 163 21.42 9.91 6.65
C ASP A 163 20.16 9.78 7.51
N LEU A 164 20.14 8.79 8.41
CA LEU A 164 18.94 8.44 9.18
C LEU A 164 18.37 9.64 9.96
N PRO A 165 19.17 10.43 10.71
CA PRO A 165 18.63 11.58 11.45
C PRO A 165 18.08 12.67 10.51
N GLY A 166 18.77 12.93 9.39
CA GLY A 166 18.31 13.92 8.40
C GLY A 166 17.02 13.48 7.69
N PHE A 167 16.92 12.20 7.34
CA PHE A 167 15.75 11.61 6.72
C PHE A 167 14.55 11.60 7.68
N GLU A 168 14.74 11.13 8.93
CA GLU A 168 13.68 11.12 9.93
C GLU A 168 13.17 12.54 10.21
N LYS A 169 14.06 13.53 10.33
CA LYS A 169 13.67 14.92 10.52
C LYS A 169 12.84 15.48 9.35
N SER A 170 13.14 15.06 8.12
CA SER A 170 12.50 15.59 6.91
C SER A 170 11.23 14.85 6.51
N HIS A 171 11.12 13.57 6.88
CA HIS A 171 10.07 12.65 6.44
C HIS A 171 9.46 11.84 7.59
N GLN A 172 9.39 12.43 8.78
CA GLN A 172 8.92 11.75 10.00
C GLN A 172 7.50 11.18 9.84
N ALA A 173 6.61 11.96 9.20
CA ALA A 173 5.21 11.59 9.02
C ALA A 173 5.07 10.43 8.03
N GLU A 174 5.78 10.51 6.90
CA GLU A 174 5.81 9.48 5.87
C GLU A 174 6.42 8.18 6.41
N LEU A 175 7.52 8.25 7.17
CA LEU A 175 8.14 7.08 7.78
C LEU A 175 7.23 6.44 8.83
N ALA A 176 6.56 7.24 9.65
CA ALA A 176 5.60 6.74 10.63
C ALA A 176 4.38 6.07 9.97
N ALA A 177 3.85 6.65 8.89
CA ALA A 177 2.81 6.00 8.08
C ALA A 177 3.32 4.72 7.40
N TYR A 178 4.54 4.75 6.89
CA TYR A 178 5.15 3.61 6.20
C TYR A 178 5.34 2.40 7.12
N ARG A 179 5.72 2.63 8.39
CA ARG A 179 5.79 1.57 9.42
C ARG A 179 4.45 0.85 9.63
N GLN A 180 3.33 1.49 9.31
CA GLN A 180 1.99 0.95 9.50
C GLN A 180 1.43 0.20 8.28
N VAL A 181 2.14 0.22 7.15
CA VAL A 181 1.80 -0.56 5.95
C VAL A 181 1.77 -2.05 6.28
N ASP A 182 0.70 -2.76 5.89
CA ASP A 182 0.52 -4.17 6.22
C ASP A 182 1.70 -5.04 5.78
N VAL A 183 2.20 -4.84 4.55
CA VAL A 183 3.38 -5.54 4.03
C VAL A 183 4.60 -5.40 4.95
N VAL A 184 4.85 -4.21 5.51
CA VAL A 184 5.99 -3.96 6.41
C VAL A 184 5.81 -4.73 7.71
N ARG A 185 4.60 -4.69 8.28
CA ARG A 185 4.25 -5.39 9.51
C ARG A 185 4.31 -6.91 9.35
N ILE A 186 3.83 -7.45 8.22
CA ILE A 186 3.90 -8.88 7.89
C ILE A 186 5.37 -9.31 7.75
N CYS A 187 6.19 -8.55 7.02
CA CYS A 187 7.62 -8.87 6.86
C CYS A 187 8.35 -8.88 8.21
N SER A 188 8.06 -7.89 9.05
CA SER A 188 8.67 -7.77 10.38
C SER A 188 8.38 -8.97 11.30
N ARG A 189 7.13 -9.45 11.34
CA ARG A 189 6.76 -10.61 12.15
C ARG A 189 7.38 -11.91 11.65
N ASN A 190 7.67 -11.99 10.34
CA ASN A 190 8.16 -13.20 9.67
C ASN A 190 9.62 -13.09 9.21
N ARG A 191 10.40 -12.22 9.86
CA ARG A 191 11.80 -11.95 9.47
C ARG A 191 12.60 -13.24 9.28
N GLY A 192 13.34 -13.30 8.17
CA GLY A 192 14.13 -14.47 7.76
C GLY A 192 13.34 -15.56 7.02
N ALA A 193 12.01 -15.52 7.03
CA ALA A 193 11.13 -16.48 6.37
C ALA A 193 10.19 -15.80 5.35
N VAL A 194 10.67 -14.76 4.66
CA VAL A 194 9.90 -13.94 3.73
C VAL A 194 10.36 -14.15 2.30
N GLU A 195 9.44 -14.52 1.41
CA GLU A 195 9.69 -14.64 -0.02
C GLU A 195 8.69 -13.80 -0.83
N PHE A 196 9.18 -13.01 -1.78
CA PHE A 196 8.34 -12.29 -2.72
C PHE A 196 8.41 -12.98 -4.08
N LYS A 197 7.26 -13.34 -4.64
CA LYS A 197 7.11 -13.96 -5.97
C LYS A 197 6.39 -12.99 -6.89
N THR A 198 7.05 -12.52 -7.93
CA THR A 198 6.44 -11.61 -8.92
C THR A 198 5.58 -12.39 -9.91
N HIS A 199 4.36 -11.93 -10.17
CA HIS A 199 3.48 -12.44 -11.23
C HIS A 199 3.52 -11.56 -12.48
N GLY A 200 4.36 -10.54 -12.47
CA GLY A 200 4.54 -9.57 -13.54
C GLY A 200 3.55 -8.41 -13.48
N LEU A 201 3.52 -7.65 -14.57
CA LEU A 201 2.70 -6.45 -14.70
C LEU A 201 1.27 -6.80 -15.11
N GLN A 202 0.30 -6.39 -14.30
CA GLN A 202 -1.12 -6.63 -14.61
C GLN A 202 -1.69 -5.57 -15.55
N ASP A 203 -1.41 -4.30 -15.26
CA ASP A 203 -1.86 -3.16 -16.06
C ASP A 203 -0.81 -2.06 -16.06
N TRP A 204 -0.78 -1.28 -17.14
CA TRP A 204 -0.01 -0.05 -17.23
C TRP A 204 -0.64 0.95 -18.18
N GLN A 205 -0.50 2.22 -17.81
CA GLN A 205 -1.02 3.34 -18.56
C GLN A 205 0.06 4.41 -18.64
N GLN A 206 0.22 4.98 -19.82
CA GLN A 206 1.13 6.10 -20.03
C GLN A 206 0.33 7.42 -20.06
N LYS A 207 0.72 8.33 -19.17
CA LYS A 207 0.36 9.75 -19.19
C LYS A 207 1.51 10.56 -19.80
N PRO A 208 1.30 11.83 -20.19
CA PRO A 208 2.33 12.63 -20.84
C PRO A 208 3.66 12.74 -20.06
N THR A 209 3.62 12.68 -18.73
CA THR A 209 4.81 12.84 -17.86
C THR A 209 5.09 11.64 -16.96
N GLU A 210 4.24 10.62 -17.01
CA GLU A 210 4.22 9.54 -16.02
C GLU A 210 3.77 8.23 -16.66
N ILE A 211 4.42 7.12 -16.30
CA ILE A 211 3.92 5.77 -16.56
C ILE A 211 3.40 5.23 -15.22
N SER A 212 2.11 4.99 -15.13
CA SER A 212 1.50 4.36 -13.97
C SER A 212 1.25 2.89 -14.28
N CYS A 213 1.71 1.98 -13.45
CA CYS A 213 1.47 0.56 -13.63
C CYS A 213 1.16 -0.14 -12.30
N VAL A 214 0.60 -1.34 -12.38
CA VAL A 214 0.33 -2.17 -11.21
C VAL A 214 1.01 -3.51 -11.40
N LEU A 215 1.93 -3.81 -10.49
CA LEU A 215 2.65 -5.08 -10.45
C LEU A 215 1.94 -6.02 -9.48
N ALA A 216 1.62 -7.22 -9.97
CA ALA A 216 1.08 -8.29 -9.16
C ALA A 216 2.22 -9.13 -8.58
N ALA A 217 2.17 -9.41 -7.29
CA ALA A 217 3.12 -10.28 -6.62
C ALA A 217 2.43 -11.10 -5.53
N THR A 218 3.06 -12.15 -5.03
CA THR A 218 2.66 -12.85 -3.81
C THR A 218 3.79 -12.77 -2.80
N LEU A 219 3.45 -12.32 -1.60
CA LEU A 219 4.30 -12.41 -0.43
C LEU A 219 4.00 -13.72 0.29
N VAL A 220 4.97 -14.63 0.31
CA VAL A 220 4.89 -15.92 0.98
C VAL A 220 5.63 -15.83 2.30
N THR A 221 4.95 -16.20 3.38
CA THR A 221 5.47 -16.20 4.76
C THR A 221 4.90 -17.38 5.54
N PRO A 222 5.41 -17.68 6.75
CA PRO A 222 4.75 -18.59 7.67
C PRO A 222 3.29 -18.22 7.99
N GLU A 223 2.92 -16.93 7.99
CA GLU A 223 1.52 -16.50 8.19
C GLU A 223 0.61 -16.93 7.03
N GLY A 224 1.15 -17.02 5.82
CA GLY A 224 0.39 -17.38 4.63
C GLY A 224 0.89 -16.70 3.35
N ASP A 225 0.04 -16.77 2.34
CA ASP A 225 0.25 -16.13 1.04
C ASP A 225 -0.61 -14.87 0.96
N PHE A 226 0.04 -13.75 0.71
CA PHE A 226 -0.59 -12.45 0.55
C PHE A 226 -0.44 -11.99 -0.90
N GLU A 227 -1.55 -11.88 -1.61
CA GLU A 227 -1.58 -11.33 -2.96
C GLU A 227 -1.43 -9.82 -2.89
N LEU A 228 -0.33 -9.32 -3.46
CA LEU A 228 0.06 -7.94 -3.47
C LEU A 228 -0.28 -7.29 -4.81
N MET A 229 -0.84 -6.10 -4.73
CA MET A 229 -1.06 -5.20 -5.85
C MET A 229 -0.27 -3.93 -5.60
N VAL A 230 0.91 -3.85 -6.20
CA VAL A 230 1.86 -2.76 -5.94
C VAL A 230 1.77 -1.74 -7.08
N PRO A 231 1.13 -0.59 -6.86
CA PRO A 231 1.15 0.49 -7.84
C PRO A 231 2.56 1.07 -7.95
N LEU A 232 3.10 1.13 -9.15
CA LEU A 232 4.34 1.83 -9.45
C LEU A 232 4.07 3.03 -10.38
N ARG A 233 4.92 4.03 -10.24
CA ARG A 233 4.92 5.25 -11.05
C ARG A 233 6.32 5.51 -11.56
N ALA A 234 6.45 5.75 -12.85
CA ALA A 234 7.70 6.13 -13.49
C ALA A 234 7.56 7.58 -13.98
N SER A 235 8.22 8.52 -13.32
CA SER A 235 8.31 9.90 -13.81
C SER A 235 9.55 10.07 -14.66
N VAL A 236 9.43 10.79 -15.77
CA VAL A 236 10.58 11.20 -16.58
C VAL A 236 11.09 12.53 -16.02
N ASP A 237 12.34 12.56 -15.57
CA ASP A 237 12.98 13.80 -15.10
C ASP A 237 13.39 14.71 -16.27
N ASP A 238 13.82 15.95 -15.99
CA ASP A 238 14.28 16.90 -17.01
C ASP A 238 15.46 16.38 -17.84
N LYS A 239 16.20 15.39 -17.31
CA LYS A 239 17.30 14.71 -18.01
C LYS A 239 16.81 13.55 -18.87
N LYS A 240 15.50 13.41 -19.06
CA LYS A 240 14.84 12.31 -19.78
C LYS A 240 15.15 10.94 -19.18
N VAL A 241 15.54 10.87 -17.91
CA VAL A 241 15.78 9.61 -17.20
C VAL A 241 14.49 9.22 -16.47
N ARG A 242 14.03 8.00 -16.75
CA ARG A 242 12.87 7.42 -16.06
C ARG A 242 13.28 7.01 -14.65
N ARG A 243 12.59 7.55 -13.64
CA ARG A 243 12.77 7.18 -12.24
C ARG A 243 11.50 6.54 -11.70
N TRP A 244 11.66 5.34 -11.16
CA TRP A 244 10.56 4.56 -10.62
C TRP A 244 10.32 4.83 -9.14
N GLN A 245 9.05 4.86 -8.79
CA GLN A 245 8.51 5.02 -7.45
C GLN A 245 7.47 3.94 -7.20
N ILE A 246 7.45 3.43 -5.97
CA ILE A 246 6.34 2.62 -5.47
C ILE A 246 5.33 3.59 -4.88
N ALA A 247 4.15 3.69 -5.47
CA ALA A 247 3.15 4.62 -4.96
C ALA A 247 2.71 4.17 -3.56
N PRO A 248 2.62 5.07 -2.57
CA PRO A 248 2.12 4.71 -1.25
C PRO A 248 0.66 4.24 -1.37
N SER A 249 0.33 3.16 -0.67
CA SER A 249 -1.04 2.65 -0.56
C SER A 249 -1.45 2.63 0.91
N MET A 250 -2.61 3.20 1.22
CA MET A 250 -3.17 3.18 2.58
C MET A 250 -3.54 1.76 3.01
N ASP A 251 -3.95 0.92 2.05
CA ASP A 251 -4.39 -0.47 2.28
C ASP A 251 -3.23 -1.47 2.35
N GLY A 252 -1.98 -0.99 2.47
CA GLY A 252 -0.85 -1.87 2.72
C GLY A 252 -0.44 -2.80 1.57
N TYR A 253 -0.99 -2.59 0.36
CA TYR A 253 -0.79 -3.37 -0.87
C TYR A 253 -1.43 -4.76 -0.91
N VAL A 254 -2.01 -5.25 0.19
CA VAL A 254 -2.57 -6.60 0.26
C VAL A 254 -4.01 -6.59 -0.26
N LYS A 255 -4.29 -7.35 -1.33
CA LYS A 255 -5.63 -7.45 -1.92
C LYS A 255 -6.37 -8.70 -1.45
N HIS A 256 -5.68 -9.83 -1.44
CA HIS A 256 -6.22 -11.12 -0.99
C HIS A 256 -5.20 -11.81 -0.08
N LYS A 257 -5.69 -12.66 0.82
CA LYS A 257 -4.84 -13.43 1.74
C LYS A 257 -5.36 -14.86 1.86
N LYS A 258 -4.43 -15.82 1.88
CA LYS A 258 -4.66 -17.22 2.24
C LYS A 258 -3.76 -17.55 3.40
N LEU A 259 -4.34 -17.72 4.57
CA LEU A 259 -3.60 -17.81 5.82
C LEU A 259 -3.39 -19.26 6.24
N THR A 260 -2.25 -19.51 6.88
CA THR A 260 -2.00 -20.76 7.61
C THR A 260 -2.69 -20.71 8.97
N ARG A 261 -2.65 -21.80 9.74
CA ARG A 261 -3.11 -21.79 11.15
C ARG A 261 -2.43 -20.66 11.93
N TYR A 262 -1.11 -20.49 11.76
CA TYR A 262 -0.36 -19.41 12.40
C TYR A 262 -0.86 -18.02 11.96
N GLY A 263 -1.10 -17.80 10.67
CA GLY A 263 -1.67 -16.54 10.19
C GLY A 263 -3.04 -16.22 10.79
N TRP A 264 -3.90 -17.22 10.92
CA TRP A 264 -5.19 -17.07 11.62
C TRP A 264 -5.02 -16.74 13.10
N MET A 265 -4.01 -17.30 13.79
CA MET A 265 -3.71 -16.96 15.19
C MET A 265 -3.23 -15.51 15.30
N VAL A 266 -2.38 -15.06 14.37
CA VAL A 266 -1.92 -13.66 14.31
C VAL A 266 -3.10 -12.71 14.09
N GLU A 267 -4.01 -13.01 13.16
CA GLU A 267 -5.20 -12.20 12.91
C GLU A 267 -6.13 -12.19 14.12
N TYR A 268 -6.36 -13.34 14.75
CA TYR A 268 -7.15 -13.44 15.96
C TYR A 268 -6.55 -12.61 17.10
N LEU A 269 -5.24 -12.68 17.31
CA LEU A 269 -4.52 -11.88 18.31
C LEU A 269 -4.66 -10.37 18.05
N ASP A 270 -4.50 -9.95 16.79
CA ASP A 270 -4.65 -8.54 16.41
C ASP A 270 -6.07 -8.03 16.66
N VAL A 271 -7.09 -8.76 16.21
CA VAL A 271 -8.51 -8.38 16.39
C VAL A 271 -8.92 -8.37 17.85
N SER A 272 -8.63 -9.45 18.60
CA SER A 272 -9.01 -9.58 20.01
C SER A 272 -8.28 -8.57 20.89
N GLY A 273 -7.00 -8.32 20.63
CA GLY A 273 -6.23 -7.34 21.40
C GLY A 273 -6.64 -5.89 21.09
N ARG A 274 -6.99 -5.55 19.83
CA ARG A 274 -7.61 -4.26 19.49
C ARG A 274 -8.91 -4.05 20.25
N GLN A 275 -9.75 -5.08 20.32
CA GLN A 275 -11.01 -5.01 21.05
C GLN A 275 -10.75 -4.76 22.54
N ALA A 276 -9.85 -5.53 23.16
CA ALA A 276 -9.47 -5.33 24.56
C ALA A 276 -8.89 -3.93 24.84
N ALA A 277 -8.07 -3.39 23.93
CA ALA A 277 -7.54 -2.03 24.05
C ALA A 277 -8.66 -0.97 24.00
N ARG A 278 -9.64 -1.12 23.09
CA ARG A 278 -10.80 -0.24 23.01
C ARG A 278 -11.67 -0.32 24.26
N ASP A 279 -11.93 -1.52 24.77
CA ASP A 279 -12.72 -1.73 25.98
C ASP A 279 -12.03 -1.11 27.20
N PHE A 280 -10.70 -1.27 27.30
CA PHE A 280 -9.90 -0.62 28.33
C PHE A 280 -10.00 0.91 28.24
N MET A 281 -9.75 1.50 27.07
CA MET A 281 -9.79 2.96 26.89
C MET A 281 -11.19 3.53 27.11
N SER A 282 -12.24 2.84 26.68
CA SER A 282 -13.62 3.24 26.92
C SER A 282 -13.96 3.28 28.42
N ARG A 283 -13.49 2.29 29.19
CA ARG A 283 -13.74 2.22 30.63
C ARG A 283 -12.93 3.24 31.42
N VAL A 284 -11.64 3.41 31.09
CA VAL A 284 -10.80 4.41 31.77
C VAL A 284 -11.21 5.84 31.40
N GLY A 285 -11.75 6.04 30.18
CA GLY A 285 -12.26 7.32 29.72
C GLY A 285 -13.64 7.70 30.26
N SER A 286 -14.34 6.77 30.91
CA SER A 286 -15.69 7.00 31.42
C SER A 286 -15.73 8.07 32.53
N PRO A 287 -16.77 8.92 32.59
CA PRO A 287 -17.00 9.80 33.74
C PRO A 287 -17.35 9.05 35.03
N ASP A 288 -17.79 7.80 34.92
CA ASP A 288 -18.10 6.94 36.07
C ASP A 288 -16.81 6.35 36.67
N THR A 289 -16.48 6.75 37.90
CA THR A 289 -15.29 6.28 38.62
C THR A 289 -15.29 4.76 38.85
N ALA A 290 -16.45 4.11 38.87
CA ALA A 290 -16.54 2.66 38.95
C ALA A 290 -15.98 1.98 37.69
N GLN A 291 -16.15 2.59 36.51
CA GLN A 291 -15.58 2.06 35.26
C GLN A 291 -14.05 2.18 35.22
N ALA A 292 -13.48 3.25 35.75
CA ALA A 292 -12.02 3.38 35.87
C ALA A 292 -11.44 2.33 36.84
N ALA A 293 -12.16 2.04 37.93
CA ALA A 293 -11.79 0.95 38.83
C ALA A 293 -11.89 -0.43 38.14
N ILE A 294 -12.96 -0.68 37.37
CA ILE A 294 -13.06 -1.90 36.55
C ILE A 294 -11.91 -1.95 35.54
N ALA A 295 -11.52 -0.86 34.89
CA ALA A 295 -10.42 -0.84 33.93
C ALA A 295 -9.11 -1.31 34.58
N TYR A 296 -8.79 -0.80 35.77
CA TYR A 296 -7.63 -1.26 36.54
C TYR A 296 -7.73 -2.76 36.90
N LEU A 297 -8.83 -3.16 37.53
CA LEU A 297 -8.99 -4.51 38.05
C LEU A 297 -9.05 -5.55 36.91
N ALA A 298 -9.79 -5.27 35.85
CA ALA A 298 -10.02 -6.18 34.72
C ALA A 298 -8.80 -6.29 33.80
N PHE A 299 -8.09 -5.20 33.51
CA PHE A 299 -7.07 -5.18 32.47
C PHE A 299 -5.66 -5.01 33.00
N VAL A 300 -5.44 -4.41 34.17
CA VAL A 300 -4.09 -4.15 34.69
C VAL A 300 -3.69 -5.17 35.75
N ARG A 301 -4.60 -5.51 36.67
CA ARG A 301 -4.29 -6.49 37.72
C ARG A 301 -4.19 -7.90 37.12
N PRO A 302 -3.07 -8.63 37.29
CA PRO A 302 -2.86 -9.91 36.62
C PRO A 302 -3.83 -11.00 37.08
N GLU A 303 -4.18 -11.01 38.36
CA GLU A 303 -4.98 -12.03 39.05
C GLU A 303 -6.49 -12.04 38.69
N TRP A 304 -7.02 -10.98 38.07
CA TRP A 304 -8.47 -10.76 37.98
C TRP A 304 -8.98 -10.96 36.56
N THR A 305 -10.21 -11.45 36.38
CA THR A 305 -10.84 -11.44 35.04
C THR A 305 -11.73 -10.20 34.90
N ALA A 306 -12.06 -9.81 33.66
CA ALA A 306 -12.98 -8.70 33.42
C ALA A 306 -14.37 -8.96 34.02
N ARG A 307 -14.81 -10.22 33.97
CA ARG A 307 -16.06 -10.67 34.61
C ARG A 307 -15.99 -10.51 36.13
N HIS A 308 -14.94 -11.04 36.77
CA HIS A 308 -14.79 -10.94 38.22
C HIS A 308 -14.68 -9.48 38.69
N ALA A 309 -13.92 -8.65 37.97
CA ALA A 309 -13.83 -7.21 38.26
C ALA A 309 -15.21 -6.53 38.22
N THR A 310 -16.02 -6.85 37.20
CA THR A 310 -17.36 -6.29 37.05
C THR A 310 -18.30 -6.76 38.17
N GLU A 311 -18.25 -8.05 38.53
CA GLU A 311 -19.05 -8.61 39.63
C GLU A 311 -18.73 -7.92 40.96
N VAL A 312 -17.45 -7.80 41.32
CA VAL A 312 -17.04 -7.16 42.58
C VAL A 312 -17.42 -5.67 42.61
N VAL A 313 -17.21 -4.94 41.50
CA VAL A 313 -17.58 -3.52 41.47
C VAL A 313 -19.09 -3.35 41.59
N ASN A 314 -19.88 -4.18 40.92
CA ASN A 314 -21.34 -4.14 41.03
C ASN A 314 -21.84 -4.47 42.44
N GLU A 315 -21.19 -5.41 43.15
CA GLU A 315 -21.51 -5.70 44.56
C GLU A 315 -21.22 -4.49 45.47
N ILE A 316 -20.08 -3.82 45.26
CA ILE A 316 -19.70 -2.61 46.01
C ILE A 316 -20.71 -1.49 45.77
N VAL A 317 -21.08 -1.25 44.52
CA VAL A 317 -22.08 -0.21 44.15
C VAL A 317 -23.42 -0.52 44.82
N LYS A 318 -23.95 -1.75 44.68
CA LYS A 318 -25.21 -2.17 45.33
C LYS A 318 -25.17 -1.99 46.85
N SER A 319 -24.05 -2.33 47.49
CA SER A 319 -23.89 -2.19 48.94
C SER A 319 -23.83 -0.73 49.39
N THR A 320 -23.33 0.16 48.53
CA THR A 320 -23.18 1.60 48.82
C THR A 320 -24.50 2.32 48.58
N ASP A 321 -25.24 1.99 47.52
CA ASP A 321 -26.58 2.53 47.27
C ASP A 321 -27.53 2.23 48.44
N ALA A 322 -27.44 1.01 49.00
CA ALA A 322 -28.19 0.64 50.19
C ALA A 322 -27.86 1.51 51.42
N ARG A 323 -26.62 2.00 51.54
CA ARG A 323 -26.20 2.89 52.63
C ARG A 323 -26.56 4.36 52.35
N SER A 324 -26.40 4.82 51.11
CA SER A 324 -26.73 6.18 50.70
C SER A 324 -28.22 6.48 50.84
N ALA A 325 -29.08 5.49 50.59
CA ALA A 325 -30.52 5.60 50.82
C ALA A 325 -30.88 5.86 52.30
N VAL A 326 -30.03 5.44 53.25
CA VAL A 326 -30.25 5.66 54.69
C VAL A 326 -29.76 7.04 55.15
N VAL A 327 -28.77 7.63 54.45
CA VAL A 327 -28.10 8.88 54.86
C VAL A 327 -28.56 10.11 54.06
N GLY A 328 -29.32 9.92 52.97
CA GLY A 328 -29.94 11.01 52.22
C GLY A 328 -28.97 11.87 51.38
N SER A 329 -27.72 11.45 51.20
CA SER A 329 -26.74 12.16 50.38
C SER A 329 -26.57 11.54 49.00
N THR A 330 -26.78 12.31 47.94
CA THR A 330 -26.47 11.96 46.53
C THR A 330 -24.99 12.17 46.20
N GLY A 331 -24.10 11.81 47.13
CA GLY A 331 -22.66 11.89 46.91
C GLY A 331 -22.22 10.88 45.83
N ALA A 332 -21.31 11.31 44.95
CA ALA A 332 -20.68 10.40 44.01
C ALA A 332 -20.03 9.23 44.77
N VAL A 333 -20.34 7.99 44.40
CA VAL A 333 -19.73 6.80 44.98
C VAL A 333 -18.24 6.83 44.65
N VAL A 334 -17.41 7.17 45.63
CA VAL A 334 -15.96 7.11 45.49
C VAL A 334 -15.55 5.66 45.65
N PHE A 335 -15.19 5.01 44.55
CA PHE A 335 -14.68 3.64 44.61
C PHE A 335 -13.31 3.63 45.29
N PRO A 336 -13.12 2.91 46.42
CA PRO A 336 -11.82 2.83 47.06
C PRO A 336 -10.87 2.01 46.17
N TYR A 337 -9.89 2.68 45.58
CA TYR A 337 -8.83 1.98 44.86
C TYR A 337 -8.03 1.10 45.83
N PRO A 338 -7.54 -0.08 45.39
CA PRO A 338 -6.62 -0.87 46.20
C PRO A 338 -5.43 0.01 46.65
N PRO A 339 -4.98 -0.10 47.91
CA PRO A 339 -3.96 0.80 48.46
C PRO A 339 -2.64 0.79 47.66
N GLN A 340 -2.32 -0.34 47.03
CA GLN A 340 -1.14 -0.54 46.19
C GLN A 340 -1.34 -0.11 44.72
N MET A 341 -2.52 0.37 44.32
CA MET A 341 -2.78 0.71 42.92
C MET A 341 -1.81 1.77 42.41
N ARG A 342 -1.60 2.84 43.18
CA ARG A 342 -0.75 3.95 42.76
C ARG A 342 0.69 3.48 42.55
N GLU A 343 1.23 2.75 43.51
CA GLU A 343 2.57 2.15 43.46
C GLU A 343 2.71 1.21 42.25
N HIS A 344 1.75 0.29 42.06
CA HIS A 344 1.76 -0.64 40.93
C HIS A 344 1.70 0.08 39.58
N LEU A 345 0.83 1.09 39.44
CA LEU A 345 0.73 1.89 38.23
C LEU A 345 2.02 2.65 37.93
N SER A 346 2.65 3.25 38.94
CA SER A 346 3.90 4.01 38.76
C SER A 346 5.12 3.14 38.49
N GLU A 347 5.19 1.95 39.08
CA GLU A 347 6.39 1.10 39.02
C GLU A 347 6.38 0.08 37.89
N LYS A 348 5.19 -0.43 37.52
CA LYS A 348 5.06 -1.56 36.59
C LYS A 348 4.34 -1.20 35.30
N VAL A 349 3.39 -0.28 35.36
CA VAL A 349 2.47 -0.03 34.24
C VAL A 349 2.92 1.18 33.43
N PHE A 350 3.10 2.34 34.05
CA PHE A 350 3.55 3.52 33.31
C PHE A 350 5.06 3.44 33.04
N ALA A 351 5.48 3.74 31.80
CA ALA A 351 6.88 3.75 31.41
C ALA A 351 7.14 4.76 30.29
N LYS A 352 8.39 5.21 30.16
CA LYS A 352 8.81 5.94 28.95
C LYS A 352 9.16 4.96 27.83
N PRO A 353 8.91 5.29 26.55
CA PRO A 353 9.19 4.40 25.42
C PRO A 353 10.65 3.93 25.31
N ASN A 354 11.59 4.73 25.81
CA ASN A 354 13.02 4.44 25.83
C ASN A 354 13.52 3.84 27.15
N GLY A 355 12.62 3.53 28.09
CA GLY A 355 12.97 3.03 29.42
C GLY A 355 13.62 4.06 30.35
N ALA A 356 13.60 5.35 30.00
CA ALA A 356 14.10 6.40 30.89
C ALA A 356 13.29 6.47 32.19
N ALA A 357 13.96 6.86 33.28
CA ALA A 357 13.33 7.02 34.58
C ALA A 357 12.18 8.04 34.55
N LEU A 358 11.12 7.75 35.31
CA LEU A 358 9.96 8.62 35.48
C LEU A 358 10.28 9.70 36.51
N SER A 359 10.07 10.96 36.14
CA SER A 359 10.12 12.06 37.10
C SER A 359 8.82 12.13 37.90
N SER A 360 8.83 12.84 39.04
CA SER A 360 7.60 13.12 39.81
C SER A 360 6.54 13.83 38.95
N ASN A 361 6.96 14.78 38.11
CA ASN A 361 6.06 15.49 37.19
C ASN A 361 5.44 14.57 36.12
N ASP A 362 6.18 13.57 35.64
CA ASP A 362 5.65 12.57 34.71
C ASP A 362 4.54 11.74 35.38
N LEU A 363 4.78 11.29 36.62
CA LEU A 363 3.81 10.53 37.40
C LEU A 363 2.56 11.35 37.71
N ASP A 364 2.72 12.60 38.15
CA ASP A 364 1.58 13.49 38.44
C ASP A 364 0.75 13.78 37.19
N THR A 365 1.40 13.96 36.04
CA THR A 365 0.71 14.13 34.76
C THR A 365 -0.02 12.86 34.34
N PHE A 366 0.63 11.70 34.45
CA PHE A 366 0.00 10.41 34.17
C PHE A 366 -1.21 10.15 35.08
N PHE A 367 -1.12 10.38 36.39
CA PHE A 367 -2.25 10.20 37.30
C PHE A 367 -3.39 11.19 37.05
N ARG A 368 -3.08 12.42 36.63
CA ARG A 368 -4.11 13.37 36.14
C ARG A 368 -4.83 12.83 34.91
N CYS A 369 -4.11 12.19 33.99
CA CYS A 369 -4.73 11.50 32.85
C CYS A 369 -5.56 10.30 33.34
N TRP A 370 -5.03 9.45 34.21
CA TRP A 370 -5.71 8.24 34.69
C TRP A 370 -7.04 8.52 35.39
N HIS A 371 -7.09 9.56 36.24
CA HIS A 371 -8.26 9.85 37.08
C HIS A 371 -9.29 10.76 36.42
N ARG A 372 -8.97 11.39 35.28
CA ARG A 372 -9.91 12.26 34.58
C ARG A 372 -10.53 11.54 33.39
N PRO A 373 -11.83 11.72 33.14
CA PRO A 373 -12.50 11.13 32.00
C PRO A 373 -11.89 11.60 30.67
N ASN A 374 -11.95 10.75 29.65
CA ASN A 374 -11.51 10.99 28.27
C ASN A 374 -10.06 11.48 28.13
N ARG A 375 -9.14 10.97 28.95
CA ARG A 375 -7.71 11.34 28.87
C ARG A 375 -6.79 10.31 28.28
N ILE A 376 -7.20 9.04 28.25
CA ILE A 376 -6.49 7.99 27.52
C ILE A 376 -7.45 7.54 26.43
N VAL A 377 -7.20 8.00 25.21
CA VAL A 377 -8.12 7.84 24.09
C VAL A 377 -7.43 7.14 22.92
N PRO A 378 -8.18 6.55 21.97
CA PRO A 378 -7.58 5.98 20.76
C PRO A 378 -6.77 7.01 19.99
N SER A 379 -5.67 6.55 19.37
CA SER A 379 -4.86 7.38 18.48
C SER A 379 -5.70 7.99 17.34
N GLY A 380 -5.46 9.26 17.03
CA GLY A 380 -6.21 10.06 16.07
C GLY A 380 -7.43 10.79 16.63
N SER A 381 -7.78 10.58 17.91
CA SER A 381 -8.94 11.25 18.53
C SER A 381 -8.69 12.73 18.81
N VAL A 382 -7.47 13.09 19.21
CA VAL A 382 -7.06 14.47 19.54
C VAL A 382 -6.02 14.97 18.56
N ILE A 383 -5.00 14.15 18.26
CA ILE A 383 -3.95 14.52 17.30
C ILE A 383 -4.44 14.22 15.88
N ARG A 384 -4.97 15.22 15.21
CA ARG A 384 -5.41 15.11 13.80
C ARG A 384 -4.22 14.73 12.90
N GLY A 385 -4.43 13.73 12.05
CA GLY A 385 -3.39 13.25 11.12
C GLY A 385 -2.30 12.42 11.80
N ASN A 386 -2.53 11.92 13.02
CA ASN A 386 -1.64 10.93 13.62
C ASN A 386 -1.53 9.71 12.71
N THR A 387 -0.31 9.34 12.34
CA THR A 387 -0.03 8.21 11.44
C THR A 387 0.13 6.91 12.21
N ASP A 388 0.39 6.96 13.51
CA ASP A 388 0.52 5.79 14.39
C ASP A 388 -0.87 5.36 14.89
N VAL A 389 -1.71 4.80 14.00
CA VAL A 389 -3.11 4.43 14.31
C VAL A 389 -3.35 2.93 14.37
N ASN A 390 -2.51 2.14 13.71
CA ASN A 390 -2.65 0.70 13.68
C ASN A 390 -1.78 0.06 14.77
N PRO A 391 -2.29 -0.97 15.47
CA PRO A 391 -1.48 -1.69 16.42
C PRO A 391 -0.41 -2.54 15.74
N VAL A 392 0.64 -2.80 16.52
CA VAL A 392 1.77 -3.63 16.12
C VAL A 392 1.81 -4.85 17.04
N LEU A 393 1.57 -6.02 16.47
CA LEU A 393 1.76 -7.30 17.15
C LEU A 393 3.23 -7.71 17.05
N ILE A 394 3.86 -7.95 18.20
CA ILE A 394 5.25 -8.41 18.32
C ILE A 394 5.24 -9.81 18.91
N ALA A 395 5.95 -10.73 18.27
CA ALA A 395 6.14 -12.10 18.73
C ALA A 395 7.63 -12.47 18.67
N ASP A 396 8.29 -12.45 19.82
CA ASP A 396 9.76 -12.60 19.96
C ASP A 396 10.21 -14.00 20.43
N GLY A 397 9.33 -14.99 20.33
CA GLY A 397 9.58 -16.37 20.79
C GLY A 397 9.40 -16.59 22.29
N LYS A 398 9.36 -15.53 23.09
CA LYS A 398 9.13 -15.59 24.54
C LYS A 398 7.82 -14.93 24.94
N THR A 399 7.40 -13.95 24.15
CA THR A 399 6.25 -13.12 24.44
C THR A 399 5.48 -12.82 23.16
N VAL A 400 4.18 -12.63 23.35
CA VAL A 400 3.27 -12.08 22.35
C VAL A 400 2.71 -10.80 22.95
N GLU A 401 3.04 -9.66 22.34
CA GLU A 401 2.60 -8.35 22.80
C GLU A 401 1.89 -7.61 21.68
N LEU A 402 0.73 -7.03 21.99
CA LEU A 402 0.08 -6.08 21.09
C LEU A 402 0.36 -4.66 21.58
N ARG A 403 1.04 -3.85 20.76
CA ARG A 403 1.27 -2.44 21.04
C ARG A 403 0.20 -1.63 20.33
N ASN A 404 -0.82 -1.21 21.07
CA ASN A 404 -1.94 -0.45 20.55
C ASN A 404 -1.72 1.06 20.78
N PRO A 405 -1.59 1.88 19.71
CA PRO A 405 -1.42 3.32 19.87
C PRO A 405 -2.60 3.97 20.62
N CYS A 406 -2.27 4.96 21.46
CA CYS A 406 -3.23 5.78 22.18
C CYS A 406 -2.71 7.22 22.32
N GLU A 407 -3.55 8.10 22.84
CA GLU A 407 -3.21 9.50 23.13
C GLU A 407 -3.52 9.81 24.59
N LEU A 408 -2.58 10.48 25.26
CA LEU A 408 -2.71 10.95 26.64
C LEU A 408 -2.98 12.46 26.62
N VAL A 409 -4.20 12.88 26.98
CA VAL A 409 -4.61 14.30 26.95
C VAL A 409 -4.08 15.03 28.18
N THR A 410 -2.93 15.68 28.04
CA THR A 410 -2.18 16.29 29.15
C THR A 410 -2.78 17.60 29.65
N SER A 411 -3.53 18.33 28.82
CA SER A 411 -4.23 19.57 29.22
C SER A 411 -5.63 19.64 28.60
N SER A 412 -6.64 19.99 29.41
CA SER A 412 -8.01 20.30 28.95
C SER A 412 -8.36 21.77 28.99
N ASP A 413 -7.57 22.57 29.69
CA ASP A 413 -8.04 23.89 30.13
C ASP A 413 -7.90 24.93 29.00
N ASN A 414 -7.36 24.50 27.86
CA ASN A 414 -7.17 25.28 26.64
C ASN A 414 -8.24 24.95 25.61
N ALA A 415 -8.57 25.92 24.75
CA ALA A 415 -9.49 25.75 23.62
C ALA A 415 -9.07 24.62 22.66
N THR A 416 -7.77 24.28 22.63
CA THR A 416 -7.21 23.14 21.93
C THR A 416 -6.63 22.15 22.95
N PRO A 417 -7.21 20.95 23.11
CA PRO A 417 -6.66 19.93 24.00
C PRO A 417 -5.25 19.54 23.54
N ALA A 418 -4.30 19.58 24.45
CA ALA A 418 -2.95 19.09 24.20
C ALA A 418 -2.90 17.59 24.52
N ALA A 419 -2.30 16.81 23.62
CA ALA A 419 -2.14 15.38 23.81
C ALA A 419 -0.70 14.94 23.53
N ALA A 420 -0.25 13.95 24.28
CA ALA A 420 0.99 13.22 24.03
C ALA A 420 0.67 11.90 23.34
N ARG A 421 1.60 11.41 22.51
CA ARG A 421 1.48 10.07 21.92
C ARG A 421 1.77 9.03 23.00
N GLY A 422 1.03 7.92 22.94
CA GLY A 422 1.25 6.80 23.83
C GLY A 422 0.97 5.47 23.16
N ARG A 423 1.28 4.39 23.87
CA ARG A 423 1.00 3.01 23.45
C ARG A 423 0.55 2.21 24.66
N LEU A 424 -0.54 1.46 24.48
CA LEU A 424 -0.92 0.41 25.40
C LEU A 424 -0.19 -0.87 24.97
N ILE A 425 0.57 -1.47 25.88
CA ILE A 425 1.18 -2.78 25.65
C ILE A 425 0.28 -3.81 26.30
N LEU A 426 -0.36 -4.63 25.48
CA LEU A 426 -1.24 -5.70 25.90
C LEU A 426 -0.58 -7.07 25.76
N ARG A 427 -0.90 -7.97 26.69
CA ARG A 427 -0.48 -9.37 26.71
C ARG A 427 -1.66 -10.31 26.94
N PRO A 428 -1.77 -11.44 26.23
CA PRO A 428 -2.70 -12.50 26.61
C PRO A 428 -2.21 -13.21 27.90
N ILE A 429 -3.08 -13.44 28.88
CA ILE A 429 -2.77 -14.19 30.12
C ILE A 429 -3.58 -15.51 30.15
N PRO A 430 -3.01 -16.62 30.66
CA PRO A 430 -1.70 -16.73 31.34
C PRO A 430 -0.46 -16.66 30.44
N PHE A 431 0.62 -16.04 30.95
CA PHE A 431 1.93 -16.12 30.31
C PHE A 431 2.60 -17.43 30.75
N GLY A 432 2.74 -18.38 29.81
CA GLY A 432 3.09 -19.78 30.08
C GLY A 432 2.04 -20.79 29.59
N ASP A 433 0.97 -20.29 28.98
CA ASP A 433 -0.15 -21.06 28.43
C ASP A 433 0.27 -22.01 27.28
N PRO A 434 -0.30 -23.22 27.19
CA PRO A 434 -0.35 -24.03 25.96
C PRO A 434 -0.47 -23.22 24.66
N PHE A 435 -1.19 -22.10 24.69
CA PHE A 435 -1.33 -21.16 23.58
C PHE A 435 0.01 -20.68 23.02
N LEU A 436 0.98 -20.24 23.85
CA LEU A 436 2.25 -19.71 23.33
C LEU A 436 3.05 -20.83 22.66
N SER A 437 3.09 -22.02 23.26
CA SER A 437 3.75 -23.18 22.65
C SER A 437 3.08 -23.58 21.34
N GLU A 438 1.74 -23.57 21.28
CA GLU A 438 1.00 -23.85 20.06
C GLU A 438 1.25 -22.79 18.99
N PHE A 439 1.27 -21.51 19.36
CA PHE A 439 1.53 -20.39 18.46
C PHE A 439 2.92 -20.49 17.83
N LEU A 440 3.95 -20.81 18.62
CA LEU A 440 5.30 -21.01 18.13
C LEU A 440 5.42 -22.27 17.26
N ALA A 441 4.78 -23.37 17.67
CA ALA A 441 4.74 -24.59 16.85
C ALA A 441 4.04 -24.35 15.50
N ALA A 442 2.94 -23.60 15.50
CA ALA A 442 2.24 -23.21 14.28
C ALA A 442 3.10 -22.30 13.39
N ARG A 443 3.89 -21.39 13.98
CA ARG A 443 4.83 -20.52 13.25
C ARG A 443 5.88 -21.36 12.50
N GLU A 444 6.52 -22.30 13.19
CA GLU A 444 7.53 -23.17 12.58
C GLU A 444 6.92 -24.05 11.47
N ALA A 445 5.70 -24.57 11.70
CA ALA A 445 4.98 -25.36 10.69
C ALA A 445 4.43 -24.51 9.52
N GLY A 446 4.37 -23.18 9.67
CA GLY A 446 3.67 -22.27 8.77
C GLY A 446 4.13 -22.32 7.31
N LEU A 447 5.43 -22.53 7.05
CA LEU A 447 5.95 -22.58 5.67
C LEU A 447 5.32 -23.70 4.83
N THR A 448 5.06 -24.86 5.46
CA THR A 448 4.51 -26.05 4.82
C THR A 448 3.03 -26.27 5.11
N ALA A 449 2.45 -25.51 6.04
CA ALA A 449 1.06 -25.67 6.46
C ALA A 449 0.07 -25.36 5.30
N PRO A 450 -1.12 -26.00 5.31
CA PRO A 450 -2.18 -25.65 4.38
C PRO A 450 -2.62 -24.20 4.58
N ARG A 451 -2.94 -23.54 3.46
CA ARG A 451 -3.36 -22.14 3.42
C ARG A 451 -4.86 -22.09 3.11
N THR A 452 -5.63 -21.39 3.92
CA THR A 452 -7.09 -21.31 3.81
C THR A 452 -7.56 -19.86 3.75
N GLU A 453 -8.67 -19.63 3.06
CA GLU A 453 -9.36 -18.33 3.01
C GLU A 453 -10.30 -18.11 4.20
N LYS A 454 -10.63 -19.18 4.92
CA LYS A 454 -11.50 -19.16 6.10
C LYS A 454 -10.76 -19.66 7.34
N PRO A 455 -11.06 -19.12 8.53
CA PRO A 455 -10.47 -19.59 9.77
C PRO A 455 -10.81 -21.07 9.99
N PRO A 456 -9.86 -21.88 10.49
CA PRO A 456 -10.13 -23.23 10.99
C PRO A 456 -11.26 -23.22 12.03
N ALA A 457 -12.07 -24.28 12.07
CA ALA A 457 -13.26 -24.35 12.93
C ALA A 457 -12.92 -24.26 14.43
N ASP A 458 -11.74 -24.71 14.83
CA ASP A 458 -11.26 -24.64 16.21
C ASP A 458 -10.78 -23.23 16.62
N MET A 459 -10.65 -22.29 15.68
CA MET A 459 -10.23 -20.92 15.97
C MET A 459 -11.34 -20.04 16.56
N THR A 460 -12.61 -20.43 16.47
CA THR A 460 -13.73 -19.61 16.94
C THR A 460 -13.82 -19.51 18.46
N ASP A 461 -13.22 -20.47 19.17
CA ASP A 461 -13.41 -20.65 20.61
C ASP A 461 -12.20 -20.22 21.44
N PHE A 462 -11.15 -19.68 20.81
CA PHE A 462 -10.02 -19.13 21.56
C PHE A 462 -10.51 -17.95 22.40
N GLY A 463 -10.55 -18.07 23.72
CA GLY A 463 -10.85 -16.98 24.62
C GLY A 463 -9.55 -16.40 25.20
N LEU A 464 -9.07 -15.27 24.67
CA LEU A 464 -7.87 -14.62 25.20
C LEU A 464 -8.21 -13.52 26.22
N ASN A 465 -7.65 -13.64 27.41
CA ASN A 465 -7.73 -12.60 28.44
C ASN A 465 -6.56 -11.63 28.29
N TRP A 466 -6.81 -10.49 27.65
CA TRP A 466 -5.80 -9.47 27.45
C TRP A 466 -5.58 -8.61 28.70
N LYS A 467 -4.32 -8.31 28.98
CA LYS A 467 -3.87 -7.43 30.06
C LYS A 467 -3.00 -6.30 29.56
N VAL A 468 -3.28 -5.10 30.03
CA VAL A 468 -2.41 -3.94 29.89
C VAL A 468 -1.26 -4.10 30.86
N VAL A 469 -0.11 -4.52 30.33
CA VAL A 469 1.11 -4.67 31.12
C VAL A 469 1.90 -3.39 31.21
N LYS A 470 1.81 -2.52 30.19
CA LYS A 470 2.42 -1.20 30.21
C LYS A 470 1.60 -0.16 29.45
N ILE A 471 1.77 1.09 29.84
CA ILE A 471 1.35 2.29 29.10
C ILE A 471 2.61 3.10 28.87
N GLU A 472 3.05 3.17 27.62
CA GLU A 472 4.24 3.92 27.23
C GLU A 472 3.86 5.30 26.72
N SER A 473 4.47 6.35 27.27
CA SER A 473 4.37 7.71 26.72
C SER A 473 5.56 8.55 27.18
N ASP A 474 6.05 9.43 26.31
CA ASP A 474 7.05 10.44 26.68
C ASP A 474 6.41 11.68 27.32
N LEU A 475 5.07 11.75 27.35
CA LEU A 475 4.26 12.89 27.77
C LEU A 475 4.60 14.19 27.02
N ALA A 476 5.33 14.11 25.92
CA ALA A 476 5.67 15.26 25.10
C ALA A 476 4.39 15.71 24.39
N THR A 477 3.96 16.93 24.68
CA THR A 477 2.77 17.50 24.04
C THR A 477 3.05 17.68 22.56
N TYR A 478 2.26 16.99 21.74
CA TYR A 478 2.28 17.19 20.31
C TYR A 478 1.47 18.45 20.01
N ASP A 479 2.16 19.52 19.63
CA ASP A 479 1.50 20.68 19.05
C ASP A 479 1.21 20.36 17.58
N PRO A 480 -0.07 20.18 17.19
CA PRO A 480 -0.40 19.90 15.80
C PRO A 480 0.00 21.12 14.97
N LYS A 481 1.17 21.02 14.33
CA LYS A 481 1.55 22.00 13.30
C LYS A 481 0.38 22.00 12.30
N PRO A 482 -0.30 23.15 12.10
CA PRO A 482 -1.45 23.19 11.21
C PRO A 482 -1.02 22.57 9.89
N PRO A 483 -1.85 21.68 9.28
CA PRO A 483 -1.50 21.07 8.01
C PRO A 483 -1.03 22.18 7.10
N GLY A 484 0.21 22.09 6.64
CA GLY A 484 0.75 23.07 5.71
C GLY A 484 -0.25 23.24 4.57
N PRO A 485 -0.38 24.45 3.99
CA PRO A 485 -1.26 24.62 2.84
C PRO A 485 -0.96 23.48 1.86
N PRO A 486 -2.00 22.78 1.36
CA PRO A 486 -1.80 21.60 0.52
C PRO A 486 -0.76 21.97 -0.53
N PRO A 487 0.32 21.17 -0.69
CA PRO A 487 1.47 21.53 -1.51
C PRO A 487 0.92 22.02 -2.84
N GLY A 488 1.07 23.32 -3.08
CA GLY A 488 0.30 24.02 -4.11
C GLY A 488 0.43 23.23 -5.40
N GLY A 489 -0.63 22.51 -5.75
CA GLY A 489 -0.70 21.84 -7.04
C GLY A 489 -0.37 22.92 -8.05
N PRO A 490 0.59 22.68 -8.98
CA PRO A 490 1.11 23.70 -9.88
C PRO A 490 -0.08 24.47 -10.42
N GLY A 491 -0.18 25.73 -9.98
CA GLY A 491 -1.38 26.53 -10.16
C GLY A 491 -1.69 26.57 -11.63
N GLY A 492 -2.67 25.76 -12.05
CA GLY A 492 -3.38 25.97 -13.30
C GLY A 492 -4.12 27.28 -13.11
N GLY A 493 -3.42 28.40 -13.33
CA GLY A 493 -4.03 29.70 -13.39
C GLY A 493 -5.16 29.58 -14.39
N MET A 494 -6.39 29.59 -13.89
CA MET A 494 -7.54 29.66 -14.77
C MET A 494 -7.33 30.92 -15.63
N PRO A 495 -7.30 30.78 -16.97
CA PRO A 495 -7.23 31.94 -17.84
C PRO A 495 -8.39 32.86 -17.47
N GLY A 496 -8.06 34.09 -17.07
CA GLY A 496 -9.06 35.06 -16.68
C GLY A 496 -10.13 35.16 -17.76
N MET A 497 -11.36 34.82 -17.40
CA MET A 497 -12.53 35.23 -18.17
C MET A 497 -12.55 36.75 -18.15
N MET A 498 -12.07 37.38 -19.22
CA MET A 498 -12.41 38.76 -19.52
C MET A 498 -13.89 38.78 -19.86
N GLY A 499 -14.68 39.41 -18.98
CA GLY A 499 -16.06 39.76 -19.27
C GLY A 499 -16.11 40.76 -20.41
N SER A 500 -16.93 40.43 -21.40
CA SER A 500 -17.51 41.32 -22.41
C SER A 500 -18.60 42.20 -21.83
#